data_AF-A0A0F4I8Q8-F1
#
_entry.id   AF-A0A0F4I8Q8-F1
#
_cell.length_a   1.000
_cell.length_b   1.000
_cell.length_c   1.000
_cell.angle_alpha   90.00
_cell.angle_beta   90.00
_cell.angle_gamma   90.00
#
_symmetry.space_group_name_H-M   'P 1'
#
loop_
_entity.id
_entity.type
_entity.pdbx_description
1 polymer ?
#
loop_
_entity_poly.entity_id
_entity_poly.type
_entity_poly.pdbx_seq_one_letter_code
_entity_poly.pdbx_strand_id
1 'polypeptide(L)'
;LHVHGAPVDWEAVLAGRGARRVDLPTYPFQHQPFWLVPAATRGTGPEAADPAEAAFWDTVENQDLAALAERLEVTGDSPLSSVLPALSQWRRRRRSRTVVDSWRYRISWQPLTGGRDTAELSGTWLLAVPGGGGEDAVVTAVSEALARHGAEVALLPVRTDETRTALAARLRPEPGATEPAGVLSLLALTDESHPDHPDLPAGLALTTLLVQALGDAGTTAPLWCATRGAVSTGRSDTPAGPRQAMVWGLGRSTALDHPDRWGGLVDLPATLDERAARRLVSLLAQGPGGEDQTAIRPSGIFVRRLTRALAPDTASPDRTWQPRGTVLITGGTGALGAHVARHLARNGADHLVLTGRRGPDAPGARELAAEIEELGAEVTLTACDLTDREQVAALLRDLPEDHHPLTAVIHAAGLPQFTPTDTLTPADLAAVVAAKATGAHHLDELLAGRDLDAFVLFSSVAAAWGSGSQAAYCAANAHLDALAEQRRARGLAATSVAWG
;
A
#
# COMPACT_ATOMS: atom_id res chain seq x y z
N LEU A 1 -30.90 9.00 -16.81
CA LEU A 1 -31.12 9.78 -18.05
C LEU A 1 -30.10 10.92 -18.16
N HIS A 2 -28.79 10.64 -18.10
CA HIS A 2 -27.74 11.70 -18.15
C HIS A 2 -26.54 11.28 -19.04
N VAL A 3 -26.82 10.78 -20.25
CA VAL A 3 -25.79 10.42 -21.26
C VAL A 3 -25.98 11.13 -22.60
N HIS A 4 -26.67 12.28 -22.60
CA HIS A 4 -26.69 13.16 -23.76
C HIS A 4 -25.87 14.41 -23.42
N GLY A 5 -24.63 14.45 -23.89
CA GLY A 5 -23.78 15.62 -23.78
C GLY A 5 -24.48 16.85 -24.35
N ALA A 6 -24.40 17.97 -23.63
CA ALA A 6 -24.90 19.24 -24.13
C ALA A 6 -23.92 19.83 -25.16
N PRO A 7 -24.40 20.41 -26.27
CA PRO A 7 -23.53 21.13 -27.19
C PRO A 7 -22.92 22.33 -26.47
N VAL A 8 -21.58 22.37 -26.39
CA VAL A 8 -20.85 23.50 -25.83
C VAL A 8 -20.66 24.53 -26.93
N ASP A 9 -21.19 25.73 -26.71
CA ASP A 9 -20.94 26.89 -27.56
C ASP A 9 -19.56 27.47 -27.24
N TRP A 10 -18.55 26.96 -27.94
CA TRP A 10 -17.18 27.43 -27.82
C TRP A 10 -16.99 28.88 -28.27
N GLU A 11 -17.87 29.39 -29.12
CA GLU A 11 -17.81 30.77 -29.61
C GLU A 11 -18.17 31.74 -28.47
N ALA A 12 -19.23 31.43 -27.71
CA ALA A 12 -19.57 32.16 -26.49
C ALA A 12 -18.48 32.07 -25.41
N VAL A 13 -17.86 30.90 -25.24
CA VAL A 13 -16.79 30.69 -24.23
C VAL A 13 -15.52 31.49 -24.55
N LEU A 14 -15.18 31.63 -25.83
CA LEU A 14 -13.91 32.19 -26.28
C LEU A 14 -14.00 33.65 -26.75
N ALA A 15 -15.21 34.22 -26.85
CA ALA A 15 -15.44 35.61 -27.21
C ALA A 15 -14.64 36.58 -26.31
N GLY A 16 -13.91 37.50 -26.94
CA GLY A 16 -13.13 38.54 -26.25
C GLY A 16 -11.83 38.07 -25.58
N ARG A 17 -11.48 36.77 -25.65
CA ARG A 17 -10.26 36.22 -25.01
C ARG A 17 -9.04 36.12 -25.94
N GLY A 18 -9.16 36.56 -27.19
CA GLY A 18 -8.07 36.48 -28.18
C GLY A 18 -7.71 35.06 -28.62
N ALA A 19 -8.61 34.08 -28.40
CA ALA A 19 -8.40 32.71 -28.82
C ALA A 19 -8.42 32.59 -30.36
N ARG A 20 -7.52 31.77 -30.90
CA ARG A 20 -7.43 31.48 -32.35
C ARG A 20 -7.58 29.98 -32.59
N ARG A 21 -8.31 29.60 -33.64
CA ARG A 21 -8.31 28.22 -34.13
C ARG A 21 -6.92 27.91 -34.68
N VAL A 22 -6.39 26.77 -34.29
CA VAL A 22 -5.12 26.22 -34.81
C VAL A 22 -5.41 24.87 -35.42
N ASP A 23 -4.75 24.56 -36.55
CA ASP A 23 -4.88 23.25 -37.17
C ASP A 23 -4.29 22.17 -36.25
N LEU A 24 -4.95 21.01 -36.19
CA LEU A 24 -4.43 19.87 -35.47
C LEU A 24 -3.23 19.30 -36.25
N PRO A 25 -2.09 19.00 -35.60
CA PRO A 25 -0.94 18.41 -36.28
C PRO A 25 -1.30 17.07 -36.92
N THR A 26 -0.91 16.86 -38.18
CA THR A 26 -1.26 15.66 -38.97
C THR A 26 -0.32 14.47 -38.80
N TYR A 27 0.45 14.37 -37.70
CA TYR A 27 1.30 13.20 -37.44
C TYR A 27 1.52 12.90 -35.94
N PRO A 28 1.46 11.63 -35.48
CA PRO A 28 1.72 11.24 -34.10
C PRO A 28 3.23 11.24 -33.80
N PHE A 29 3.63 11.37 -32.54
CA PHE A 29 5.02 11.32 -32.02
C PHE A 29 5.83 12.62 -31.90
N GLN A 30 5.19 13.80 -31.81
CA GLN A 30 5.79 14.86 -30.98
C GLN A 30 5.30 14.72 -29.55
N HIS A 31 6.15 14.16 -28.69
CA HIS A 31 5.93 14.09 -27.25
C HIS A 31 6.05 15.50 -26.66
N GLN A 32 4.99 16.29 -26.74
CA GLN A 32 4.81 17.42 -25.84
C GLN A 32 3.76 17.04 -24.79
N PRO A 33 4.10 17.13 -23.48
CA PRO A 33 3.14 16.87 -22.43
C PRO A 33 2.01 17.91 -22.49
N PHE A 34 0.78 17.44 -22.73
CA PHE A 34 -0.45 18.25 -22.73
C PHE A 34 -1.10 18.35 -21.34
N TRP A 35 -0.43 17.89 -20.29
CA TRP A 35 -0.84 18.22 -18.92
C TRP A 35 -0.77 19.73 -18.74
N LEU A 36 -1.69 20.28 -17.95
CA LEU A 36 -1.61 21.66 -17.45
C LEU A 36 -0.21 21.86 -16.86
N VAL A 37 0.69 22.47 -17.63
CA VAL A 37 1.94 22.98 -17.09
C VAL A 37 1.51 23.98 -16.03
N PRO A 38 1.85 23.79 -14.75
CA PRO A 38 1.55 24.78 -13.74
C PRO A 38 2.09 26.10 -14.28
N ALA A 39 1.21 27.09 -14.43
CA ALA A 39 1.67 28.44 -14.70
C ALA A 39 2.76 28.70 -13.67
N ALA A 40 3.99 28.99 -14.13
CA ALA A 40 5.12 29.28 -13.26
C ALA A 40 4.59 30.19 -12.16
N THR A 41 4.60 29.69 -10.92
CA THR A 41 3.92 30.30 -9.79
C THR A 41 4.47 31.71 -9.66
N ARG A 42 3.74 32.69 -10.20
CA ARG A 42 3.95 34.09 -9.82
C ARG A 42 3.50 34.13 -8.37
N GLY A 43 4.48 34.12 -7.48
CA GLY A 43 4.23 34.14 -6.03
C GLY A 43 3.26 35.25 -5.69
N THR A 44 2.09 34.86 -5.18
CA THR A 44 1.11 35.78 -4.59
C THR A 44 0.37 35.07 -3.45
N GLY A 45 0.66 35.54 -2.23
CA GLY A 45 0.14 35.04 -0.95
C GLY A 45 1.27 34.52 -0.07
N PRO A 46 1.33 34.86 1.22
CA PRO A 46 2.40 34.36 2.08
C PRO A 46 2.28 32.84 2.09
N GLU A 47 3.25 32.14 1.49
CA GLU A 47 3.58 30.79 1.91
C GLU A 47 3.58 30.84 3.44
N ALA A 48 2.82 29.96 4.10
CA ALA A 48 2.98 29.80 5.54
C ALA A 48 4.49 29.65 5.76
N ALA A 49 5.11 30.67 6.37
CA ALA A 49 6.55 30.77 6.42
C ALA A 49 7.06 29.44 6.94
N ASP A 50 8.00 28.82 6.22
CA ASP A 50 8.60 27.56 6.68
C ASP A 50 9.00 27.77 8.15
N PRO A 51 8.40 27.05 9.12
CA PRO A 51 8.59 27.32 10.54
C PRO A 51 10.07 27.31 10.95
N ALA A 52 10.92 26.56 10.24
CA ALA A 52 12.36 26.58 10.50
C ALA A 52 13.10 27.73 9.80
N GLU A 53 12.58 28.26 8.68
CA GLU A 53 13.10 29.51 8.10
C GLU A 53 12.71 30.70 8.99
N ALA A 54 11.48 30.70 9.54
CA ALA A 54 11.07 31.63 10.58
C ALA A 54 11.95 31.52 11.83
N ALA A 55 12.14 30.30 12.37
CA ALA A 55 13.01 30.09 13.53
C ALA A 55 14.48 30.45 13.24
N PHE A 56 14.96 30.30 12.00
CA PHE A 56 16.29 30.77 11.58
C PHE A 56 16.37 32.30 11.68
N TRP A 57 15.39 33.01 11.14
CA TRP A 57 15.35 34.47 11.22
C TRP A 57 15.16 34.95 12.66
N ASP A 58 14.35 34.28 13.48
CA ASP A 58 14.24 34.57 14.91
C ASP A 58 15.60 34.45 15.61
N THR A 59 16.41 33.42 15.30
CA THR A 59 17.77 33.27 15.85
C THR A 59 18.69 34.40 15.40
N VAL A 60 18.60 34.85 14.14
CA VAL A 60 19.37 35.97 13.61
C VAL A 60 18.94 37.30 14.26
N GLU A 61 17.64 37.52 14.40
CA GLU A 61 17.06 38.72 15.01
C GLU A 61 17.41 38.82 16.50
N ASN A 62 17.41 37.69 17.21
CA ASN A 62 17.82 37.61 18.62
C ASN A 62 19.35 37.58 18.82
N GLN A 63 20.14 37.61 17.74
CA GLN A 63 21.61 37.55 17.78
C GLN A 63 22.18 36.32 18.54
N ASP A 64 21.47 35.19 18.48
CA ASP A 64 21.89 33.95 19.15
C ASP A 64 22.93 33.20 18.30
N LEU A 65 24.19 33.56 18.54
CA LEU A 65 25.34 33.01 17.83
C LEU A 65 25.53 31.50 18.11
N ALA A 66 25.16 31.02 19.29
CA ALA A 66 25.30 29.61 19.65
C ALA A 66 24.32 28.74 18.85
N ALA A 67 23.04 29.12 18.82
CA ALA A 67 22.02 28.42 18.03
C ALA A 67 22.29 28.52 16.52
N LEU A 68 22.83 29.65 16.04
CA LEU A 68 23.21 29.80 14.63
C LEU A 68 24.40 28.89 14.27
N ALA A 69 25.42 28.83 15.12
CA ALA A 69 26.60 27.98 14.93
C ALA A 69 26.22 26.48 14.92
N GLU A 70 25.35 26.05 15.85
CA GLU A 70 24.82 24.69 15.90
C GLU A 70 24.04 24.32 14.62
N ARG A 71 23.12 25.18 14.18
CA ARG A 71 22.29 24.93 12.99
C ARG A 71 23.08 24.87 11.69
N LEU A 72 24.15 25.66 11.59
CA LEU A 72 25.02 25.70 10.41
C LEU A 72 26.16 24.68 10.49
N GLU A 73 26.29 23.93 11.59
CA GLU A 73 27.40 22.98 11.83
C GLU A 73 28.77 23.69 11.74
N VAL A 74 28.89 24.91 12.24
CA VAL A 74 30.12 25.74 12.25
C VAL A 74 30.51 26.14 13.66
N THR A 75 31.77 26.55 13.85
CA THR A 75 32.21 27.14 15.12
C THR A 75 31.84 28.62 15.20
N GLY A 76 31.62 29.14 16.42
CA GLY A 76 31.20 30.53 16.62
C GLY A 76 32.20 31.61 16.14
N ASP A 77 33.46 31.23 15.91
CA ASP A 77 34.57 32.04 15.42
C ASP A 77 34.92 31.78 13.94
N SER A 78 34.11 30.99 13.23
CA SER A 78 34.34 30.66 11.81
C SER A 78 34.29 31.90 10.90
N PRO A 79 35.23 32.06 9.93
CA PRO A 79 35.22 33.19 9.01
C PRO A 79 34.03 33.12 8.06
N LEU A 80 33.60 34.28 7.54
CA LEU A 80 32.43 34.38 6.63
C LEU A 80 32.59 33.51 5.36
N SER A 81 33.83 33.28 4.92
CA SER A 81 34.15 32.37 3.81
C SER A 81 33.77 30.91 4.07
N SER A 82 33.72 30.48 5.34
CA SER A 82 33.25 29.15 5.75
C SER A 82 31.74 29.14 6.05
N VAL A 83 31.21 30.24 6.58
CA VAL A 83 29.78 30.39 6.93
C VAL A 83 28.88 30.46 5.69
N LEU A 84 29.29 31.18 4.63
CA LEU A 84 28.48 31.32 3.41
C LEU A 84 28.20 29.97 2.71
N PRO A 85 29.20 29.09 2.48
CA PRO A 85 28.95 27.74 1.99
C PRO A 85 28.05 26.92 2.91
N ALA A 86 28.27 26.96 4.23
CA ALA A 86 27.45 26.24 5.21
C ALA A 86 25.99 26.70 5.19
N LEU A 87 25.73 28.01 5.11
CA LEU A 87 24.40 28.58 4.97
C LEU A 87 23.73 28.19 3.65
N SER A 88 24.48 28.20 2.54
CA SER A 88 23.97 27.73 1.24
C SER A 88 23.59 26.25 1.29
N GLN A 89 24.43 25.43 1.92
CA GLN A 89 24.19 24.00 2.10
C GLN A 89 23.00 23.75 3.02
N TRP A 90 22.90 24.44 4.15
CA TRP A 90 21.76 24.41 5.05
C TRP A 90 20.47 24.77 4.32
N ARG A 91 20.44 25.87 3.57
CA ARG A 91 19.25 26.31 2.82
C ARG A 91 18.86 25.31 1.74
N ARG A 92 19.82 24.72 1.02
CA ARG A 92 19.55 23.65 0.05
C ARG A 92 18.99 22.41 0.73
N ARG A 93 19.63 21.92 1.80
CA ARG A 93 19.15 20.80 2.62
C ARG A 93 17.72 21.07 3.11
N ARG A 94 17.42 22.29 3.57
CA ARG A 94 16.08 22.69 4.03
C ARG A 94 15.06 22.65 2.91
N ARG A 95 15.31 23.31 1.78
CA ARG A 95 14.39 23.27 0.62
C ARG A 95 14.13 21.83 0.16
N SER A 96 15.16 21.00 0.09
CA SER A 96 15.00 19.58 -0.22
C SER A 96 14.15 18.85 0.83
N ARG A 97 14.36 19.11 2.13
CA ARG A 97 13.55 18.53 3.21
C ARG A 97 12.10 19.00 3.15
N THR A 98 11.83 20.28 2.96
CA THR A 98 10.46 20.83 2.85
C THR A 98 9.70 20.21 1.67
N VAL A 99 10.37 20.00 0.53
CA VAL A 99 9.80 19.27 -0.62
C VAL A 99 9.50 17.82 -0.25
N VAL A 100 10.44 17.11 0.38
CA VAL A 100 10.23 15.71 0.83
C VAL A 100 9.11 15.62 1.86
N ASP A 101 9.03 16.55 2.81
CA ASP A 101 7.98 16.60 3.84
C ASP A 101 6.59 16.80 3.20
N SER A 102 6.52 17.54 2.09
CA SER A 102 5.29 17.70 1.32
C SER A 102 4.80 16.41 0.63
N TRP A 103 5.67 15.40 0.50
CA TRP A 103 5.36 14.09 -0.10
C TRP A 103 4.95 13.05 0.95
N ARG A 104 4.99 13.37 2.23
CA ARG A 104 4.68 12.42 3.31
C ARG A 104 3.18 12.33 3.54
N TYR A 105 2.67 11.11 3.43
CA TYR A 105 1.29 10.78 3.74
C TYR A 105 1.21 9.58 4.67
N ARG A 106 0.06 9.43 5.33
CA ARG A 106 -0.30 8.24 6.09
C ARG A 106 -1.77 7.91 5.89
N ILE A 107 -2.10 6.65 6.11
CA ILE A 107 -3.48 6.22 6.22
C ILE A 107 -4.00 6.58 7.60
N SER A 108 -5.22 7.10 7.64
CA SER A 108 -5.98 7.40 8.86
C SER A 108 -7.39 6.87 8.72
N TRP A 109 -8.00 6.55 9.85
CA TRP A 109 -9.38 6.07 9.92
C TRP A 109 -10.23 7.09 10.67
N GLN A 110 -11.28 7.58 10.02
CA GLN A 110 -12.15 8.61 10.56
C GLN A 110 -13.54 8.02 10.84
N PRO A 111 -14.18 8.33 11.98
CA PRO A 111 -15.55 7.89 12.22
C PRO A 111 -16.49 8.41 11.14
N LEU A 112 -17.32 7.51 10.60
CA LEU A 112 -18.41 7.90 9.71
C LEU A 112 -19.50 8.58 10.54
N THR A 113 -19.85 9.82 10.19
CA THR A 113 -20.92 10.59 10.83
C THR A 113 -22.17 10.57 9.97
N GLY A 114 -23.36 10.56 10.59
CA GLY A 114 -24.64 10.64 9.88
C GLY A 114 -25.16 9.34 9.27
N GLY A 115 -24.82 8.18 9.84
CA GLY A 115 -25.35 6.87 9.41
C GLY A 115 -26.88 6.75 9.56
N ARG A 116 -27.49 5.91 8.73
CA ARG A 116 -28.93 5.60 8.79
C ARG A 116 -29.16 4.41 9.72
N ASP A 117 -29.74 4.67 10.89
CA ASP A 117 -30.04 3.62 11.88
C ASP A 117 -31.15 2.64 11.43
N THR A 118 -31.89 2.96 10.36
CA THR A 118 -33.05 2.21 9.86
C THR A 118 -32.89 1.74 8.41
N ALA A 119 -31.65 1.47 7.97
CA ALA A 119 -31.42 0.96 6.63
C ALA A 119 -31.96 -0.49 6.49
N GLU A 120 -32.66 -0.74 5.40
CA GLU A 120 -33.12 -2.08 4.99
C GLU A 120 -32.49 -2.43 3.64
N LEU A 121 -32.22 -3.72 3.44
CA LEU A 121 -31.83 -4.30 2.18
C LEU A 121 -33.08 -4.80 1.45
N SER A 122 -32.96 -4.97 0.14
CA SER A 122 -34.02 -5.51 -0.69
C SER A 122 -33.44 -6.46 -1.74
N GLY A 123 -34.26 -7.39 -2.21
CA GLY A 123 -33.90 -8.33 -3.27
C GLY A 123 -32.91 -9.40 -2.80
N THR A 124 -32.44 -10.19 -3.76
CA THR A 124 -31.53 -11.30 -3.49
C THR A 124 -30.10 -10.82 -3.27
N TRP A 125 -29.46 -11.27 -2.20
CA TRP A 125 -28.04 -11.03 -1.93
C TRP A 125 -27.28 -12.35 -2.02
N LEU A 126 -26.25 -12.40 -2.87
CA LEU A 126 -25.36 -13.55 -2.94
C LEU A 126 -24.33 -13.44 -1.82
N LEU A 127 -24.27 -14.44 -0.94
CA LEU A 127 -23.25 -14.55 0.10
C LEU A 127 -22.19 -15.55 -0.34
N ALA A 128 -21.06 -15.06 -0.87
CA ALA A 128 -19.97 -15.90 -1.33
C ALA A 128 -19.14 -16.41 -0.15
N VAL A 129 -19.01 -17.72 -0.04
CA VAL A 129 -18.35 -18.40 1.10
C VAL A 129 -17.33 -19.43 0.59
N PRO A 130 -16.21 -19.66 1.31
CA PRO A 130 -15.29 -20.74 0.96
C PRO A 130 -16.01 -22.10 0.93
N GLY A 131 -15.66 -22.96 -0.04
CA GLY A 131 -16.27 -24.29 -0.19
C GLY A 131 -16.20 -25.12 1.09
N GLY A 132 -17.36 -25.63 1.56
CA GLY A 132 -17.48 -26.39 2.80
C GLY A 132 -17.90 -25.57 4.04
N GLY A 133 -17.99 -24.24 3.94
CA GLY A 133 -18.24 -23.32 5.06
C GLY A 133 -19.70 -23.09 5.48
N GLY A 134 -20.63 -24.01 5.18
CA GLY A 134 -22.05 -23.85 5.54
C GLY A 134 -22.33 -23.83 7.06
N GLU A 135 -21.38 -24.29 7.88
CA GLU A 135 -21.49 -24.38 9.34
C GLU A 135 -20.62 -23.36 10.11
N ASP A 136 -19.98 -22.40 9.41
CA ASP A 136 -19.19 -21.36 10.07
C ASP A 136 -20.10 -20.35 10.78
N ALA A 137 -19.88 -20.14 12.08
CA ALA A 137 -20.64 -19.20 12.90
C ALA A 137 -20.67 -17.77 12.32
N VAL A 138 -19.60 -17.34 11.64
CA VAL A 138 -19.58 -16.01 10.99
C VAL A 138 -20.51 -15.99 9.77
N VAL A 139 -20.52 -17.05 8.97
CA VAL A 139 -21.41 -17.17 7.81
C VAL A 139 -22.86 -17.15 8.27
N THR A 140 -23.20 -17.90 9.32
CA THR A 140 -24.54 -17.90 9.93
C THR A 140 -24.90 -16.51 10.44
N ALA A 141 -24.03 -15.86 11.23
CA ALA A 141 -24.30 -14.54 11.79
C ALA A 141 -24.51 -13.46 10.72
N VAL A 142 -23.71 -13.47 9.65
CA VAL A 142 -23.85 -12.54 8.53
C VAL A 142 -25.13 -12.84 7.76
N SER A 143 -25.41 -14.10 7.42
CA SER A 143 -26.61 -14.50 6.69
C SER A 143 -27.89 -14.09 7.44
N GLU A 144 -27.97 -14.38 8.74
CA GLU A 144 -29.09 -13.97 9.59
C GLU A 144 -29.22 -12.45 9.71
N ALA A 145 -28.10 -11.73 9.81
CA ALA A 145 -28.09 -10.28 9.86
C ALA A 145 -28.69 -9.65 8.59
N LEU A 146 -28.28 -10.12 7.41
CA LEU A 146 -28.82 -9.63 6.14
C LEU A 146 -30.30 -9.98 5.98
N ALA A 147 -30.70 -11.23 6.30
CA ALA A 147 -32.08 -11.68 6.21
C ALA A 147 -33.02 -10.91 7.16
N ARG A 148 -32.57 -10.65 8.39
CA ARG A 148 -33.33 -9.86 9.39
C ARG A 148 -33.62 -8.44 8.90
N HIS A 149 -32.79 -7.91 8.01
CA HIS A 149 -32.94 -6.56 7.45
C HIS A 149 -33.43 -6.55 5.99
N GLY A 150 -34.15 -7.60 5.56
CA GLY A 150 -34.92 -7.57 4.31
C GLY A 150 -34.26 -8.18 3.07
N ALA A 151 -33.03 -8.69 3.17
CA ALA A 151 -32.38 -9.39 2.06
C ALA A 151 -32.85 -10.85 1.92
N GLU A 152 -33.07 -11.31 0.69
CA GLU A 152 -33.18 -12.75 0.40
C GLU A 152 -31.76 -13.32 0.19
N VAL A 153 -31.21 -14.00 1.19
CA VAL A 153 -29.81 -14.46 1.14
C VAL A 153 -29.70 -15.79 0.41
N ALA A 154 -28.89 -15.82 -0.64
CA ALA A 154 -28.51 -17.04 -1.35
C ALA A 154 -27.02 -17.33 -1.15
N LEU A 155 -26.70 -18.48 -0.56
CA LEU A 155 -25.30 -18.90 -0.39
C LEU A 155 -24.68 -19.26 -1.73
N LEU A 156 -23.47 -18.76 -1.97
CA LEU A 156 -22.64 -19.08 -3.12
C LEU A 156 -21.32 -19.70 -2.64
N PRO A 157 -21.24 -21.03 -2.51
CA PRO A 157 -19.97 -21.69 -2.22
C PRO A 157 -19.00 -21.53 -3.40
N VAL A 158 -17.79 -21.05 -3.14
CA VAL A 158 -16.72 -20.91 -4.13
C VAL A 158 -15.54 -21.78 -3.71
N ARG A 159 -15.04 -22.61 -4.64
CA ARG A 159 -13.99 -23.59 -4.34
C ARG A 159 -12.73 -23.32 -5.13
N THR A 160 -11.58 -23.68 -4.59
CA THR A 160 -10.28 -23.50 -5.27
C THR A 160 -10.10 -24.45 -6.46
N ASP A 161 -10.81 -25.58 -6.49
CA ASP A 161 -10.82 -26.52 -7.60
C ASP A 161 -11.83 -26.13 -8.71
N GLU A 162 -12.59 -25.06 -8.52
CA GLU A 162 -13.58 -24.58 -9.49
C GLU A 162 -12.94 -23.69 -10.56
N THR A 163 -13.38 -23.87 -11.81
CA THR A 163 -12.91 -23.02 -12.92
C THR A 163 -13.73 -21.73 -13.01
N ARG A 164 -13.12 -20.67 -13.54
CA ARG A 164 -13.79 -19.40 -13.85
C ARG A 164 -15.08 -19.59 -14.65
N THR A 165 -15.04 -20.42 -15.68
CA THR A 165 -16.21 -20.71 -16.53
C THR A 165 -17.32 -21.44 -15.77
N ALA A 166 -16.98 -22.36 -14.87
CA ALA A 166 -17.96 -23.08 -14.05
C ALA A 166 -18.65 -22.15 -13.04
N LEU A 167 -17.87 -21.30 -12.35
CA LEU A 167 -18.44 -20.32 -11.43
C LEU A 167 -19.30 -19.29 -12.16
N ALA A 168 -18.83 -18.79 -13.31
CA ALA A 168 -19.60 -17.86 -14.15
C ALA A 168 -20.93 -18.47 -14.62
N ALA A 169 -20.95 -19.75 -14.98
CA ALA A 169 -22.18 -20.43 -15.37
C ALA A 169 -23.21 -20.50 -14.22
N ARG A 170 -22.76 -20.69 -12.98
CA ARG A 170 -23.62 -20.68 -11.78
C ARG A 170 -24.13 -19.29 -11.41
N LEU A 171 -23.39 -18.25 -11.78
CA LEU A 171 -23.74 -16.84 -11.53
C LEU A 171 -24.70 -16.26 -12.57
N ARG A 172 -24.82 -16.89 -13.75
CA ARG A 172 -25.74 -16.41 -14.78
C ARG A 172 -27.18 -16.53 -14.29
N PRO A 173 -27.96 -15.45 -14.33
CA PRO A 173 -29.36 -15.52 -13.96
C PRO A 173 -30.11 -16.43 -14.92
N GLU A 174 -31.04 -17.23 -14.39
CA GLU A 174 -32.01 -17.96 -15.21
C GLU A 174 -32.83 -16.96 -16.05
N PRO A 175 -33.27 -17.34 -17.26
CA PRO A 175 -34.10 -16.46 -18.10
C PRO A 175 -35.33 -15.95 -17.35
N GLY A 176 -35.41 -14.63 -17.15
CA GLY A 176 -36.51 -13.97 -16.43
C GLY A 176 -36.30 -13.80 -14.92
N ALA A 177 -35.19 -14.30 -14.36
CA ALA A 177 -34.79 -14.02 -12.98
C ALA A 177 -34.30 -12.57 -12.84
N THR A 178 -34.58 -11.98 -11.68
CA THR A 178 -34.02 -10.66 -11.33
C THR A 178 -32.56 -10.83 -10.93
N GLU A 179 -31.70 -9.89 -11.34
CA GLU A 179 -30.31 -9.87 -10.92
C GLU A 179 -30.19 -9.69 -9.39
N PRO A 180 -29.17 -10.28 -8.74
CA PRO A 180 -28.91 -9.99 -7.33
C PRO A 180 -28.77 -8.50 -7.06
N ALA A 181 -29.31 -8.04 -5.93
CA ALA A 181 -29.18 -6.67 -5.47
C ALA A 181 -27.74 -6.34 -4.99
N GLY A 182 -26.97 -7.37 -4.62
CA GLY A 182 -25.59 -7.24 -4.20
C GLY A 182 -24.91 -8.58 -3.95
N VAL A 183 -23.59 -8.57 -3.89
CA VAL A 183 -22.76 -9.73 -3.55
C VAL A 183 -21.91 -9.37 -2.33
N LEU A 184 -22.01 -10.15 -1.25
CA LEU A 184 -21.12 -10.06 -0.10
C LEU A 184 -20.20 -11.27 -0.09
N SER A 185 -18.89 -11.02 -0.18
CA SER A 185 -17.85 -12.05 -0.16
C SER A 185 -17.24 -12.17 1.23
N LEU A 186 -17.32 -13.36 1.81
CA LEU A 186 -16.62 -13.78 3.02
C LEU A 186 -15.38 -14.63 2.69
N LEU A 187 -14.98 -14.69 1.42
CA LEU A 187 -13.90 -15.55 0.94
C LEU A 187 -12.56 -15.23 1.60
N ALA A 188 -12.33 -13.96 1.96
CA ALA A 188 -11.10 -13.53 2.62
C ALA A 188 -10.95 -14.08 4.06
N LEU A 189 -12.02 -14.61 4.66
CA LEU A 189 -12.00 -15.10 6.03
C LEU A 189 -11.39 -16.50 6.18
N THR A 190 -11.18 -17.23 5.07
CA THR A 190 -10.48 -18.51 5.12
C THR A 190 -9.01 -18.30 5.46
N ASP A 191 -8.51 -19.11 6.39
CA ASP A 191 -7.08 -19.20 6.71
C ASP A 191 -6.36 -20.28 5.89
N GLU A 192 -7.01 -20.87 4.89
CA GLU A 192 -6.39 -21.86 4.03
C GLU A 192 -5.44 -21.24 2.99
N SER A 193 -4.52 -22.05 2.48
CA SER A 193 -3.68 -21.73 1.34
C SER A 193 -4.20 -22.42 0.07
N HIS A 194 -3.87 -21.88 -1.09
CA HIS A 194 -4.23 -22.48 -2.37
C HIS A 194 -3.54 -23.85 -2.52
N PRO A 195 -4.25 -24.94 -2.92
CA PRO A 195 -3.68 -26.28 -2.99
C PRO A 195 -2.43 -26.39 -3.87
N ASP A 196 -2.44 -25.76 -5.05
CA ASP A 196 -1.31 -25.80 -6.00
C ASP A 196 -0.25 -24.71 -5.75
N HIS A 197 -0.55 -23.75 -4.86
CA HIS A 197 0.31 -22.59 -4.58
C HIS A 197 0.31 -22.31 -3.08
N PRO A 198 1.07 -23.06 -2.26
CA PRO A 198 0.99 -23.02 -0.79
C PRO A 198 1.24 -21.64 -0.16
N ASP A 199 2.03 -20.78 -0.82
CA ASP A 199 2.33 -19.42 -0.38
C ASP A 199 1.22 -18.41 -0.69
N LEU A 200 0.24 -18.80 -1.50
CA LEU A 200 -0.89 -17.96 -1.89
C LEU A 200 -2.08 -18.22 -0.95
N PRO A 201 -2.57 -17.22 -0.18
CA PRO A 201 -3.79 -17.39 0.61
C PRO A 201 -4.98 -17.75 -0.28
N ALA A 202 -5.73 -18.80 0.09
CA ALA A 202 -6.88 -19.26 -0.69
C ALA A 202 -7.93 -18.16 -0.84
N GLY A 203 -8.16 -17.35 0.21
CA GLY A 203 -9.09 -16.22 0.15
C GLY A 203 -8.75 -15.18 -0.92
N LEU A 204 -7.47 -14.95 -1.20
CA LEU A 204 -7.04 -14.03 -2.27
C LEU A 204 -7.30 -14.63 -3.66
N ALA A 205 -6.99 -15.92 -3.84
CA ALA A 205 -7.24 -16.64 -5.08
C ALA A 205 -8.75 -16.72 -5.39
N LEU A 206 -9.56 -17.10 -4.40
CA LEU A 206 -11.01 -17.18 -4.49
C LEU A 206 -11.65 -15.81 -4.78
N THR A 207 -11.12 -14.74 -4.17
CA THR A 207 -11.61 -13.37 -4.45
C THR A 207 -11.32 -12.98 -5.90
N THR A 208 -10.12 -13.30 -6.41
CA THR A 208 -9.77 -13.06 -7.82
C THR A 208 -10.71 -13.83 -8.75
N LEU A 209 -10.94 -15.12 -8.47
CA LEU A 209 -11.86 -15.97 -9.23
C LEU A 209 -13.29 -15.41 -9.24
N LEU A 210 -13.79 -14.93 -8.09
CA LEU A 210 -15.12 -14.35 -7.97
C LEU A 210 -15.27 -13.08 -8.82
N VAL A 211 -14.29 -12.15 -8.73
CA VAL A 211 -14.30 -10.91 -9.52
C VAL A 211 -14.37 -11.21 -11.02
N GLN A 212 -13.56 -12.15 -11.49
CA GLN A 212 -13.52 -12.59 -12.88
C GLN A 212 -14.82 -13.27 -13.32
N ALA A 213 -15.37 -14.15 -12.49
CA ALA A 213 -16.59 -14.90 -12.82
C ALA A 213 -17.84 -14.00 -12.85
N LEU A 214 -17.92 -12.98 -11.98
CA LEU A 214 -18.98 -11.96 -12.04
C LEU A 214 -18.94 -11.18 -13.36
N GLY A 215 -17.73 -10.83 -13.84
CA GLY A 215 -17.54 -10.21 -15.15
C GLY A 215 -18.02 -11.10 -16.30
N ASP A 216 -17.64 -12.39 -16.30
CA ASP A 216 -18.05 -13.36 -17.32
C ASP A 216 -19.55 -13.71 -17.32
N ALA A 217 -20.18 -13.56 -16.16
CA ALA A 217 -21.63 -13.71 -16.00
C ALA A 217 -22.40 -12.46 -16.44
N GLY A 218 -21.72 -11.33 -16.63
CA GLY A 218 -22.34 -10.04 -16.93
C GLY A 218 -23.05 -9.42 -15.73
N THR A 219 -22.67 -9.80 -14.51
CA THR A 219 -23.26 -9.30 -13.27
C THR A 219 -22.74 -7.88 -12.97
N THR A 220 -23.66 -6.95 -12.81
CA THR A 220 -23.48 -5.55 -12.41
C THR A 220 -23.77 -5.31 -10.94
N ALA A 221 -24.30 -6.30 -10.22
CA ALA A 221 -24.51 -6.24 -8.77
C ALA A 221 -23.21 -5.85 -8.03
N PRO A 222 -23.26 -4.91 -7.06
CA PRO A 222 -22.07 -4.44 -6.36
C PRO A 222 -21.45 -5.53 -5.49
N LEU A 223 -20.17 -5.81 -5.71
CA LEU A 223 -19.37 -6.73 -4.89
C LEU A 223 -18.78 -6.02 -3.67
N TRP A 224 -19.10 -6.53 -2.49
CA TRP A 224 -18.46 -6.17 -1.22
C TRP A 224 -17.57 -7.31 -0.74
N CYS A 225 -16.32 -7.02 -0.41
CA CYS A 225 -15.40 -8.00 0.18
C CYS A 225 -15.22 -7.71 1.67
N ALA A 226 -15.61 -8.68 2.50
CA ALA A 226 -15.46 -8.61 3.95
C ALA A 226 -14.17 -9.27 4.41
N THR A 227 -13.46 -8.59 5.30
CA THR A 227 -12.30 -9.12 6.03
C THR A 227 -12.56 -9.05 7.53
N ARG A 228 -11.65 -9.58 8.35
CA ARG A 228 -11.66 -9.46 9.80
C ARG A 228 -10.24 -9.26 10.31
N GLY A 229 -9.95 -8.07 10.81
CA GLY A 229 -8.63 -7.69 11.30
C GLY A 229 -7.61 -7.45 10.19
N ALA A 230 -8.01 -7.22 8.94
CA ALA A 230 -7.09 -6.90 7.84
C ALA A 230 -6.52 -5.48 7.92
N VAL A 231 -7.11 -4.63 8.76
CA VAL A 231 -6.73 -3.23 8.96
C VAL A 231 -6.76 -2.87 10.45
N SER A 232 -5.94 -1.90 10.84
CA SER A 232 -6.00 -1.29 12.17
C SER A 232 -6.55 0.13 12.07
N THR A 233 -7.62 0.42 12.83
CA THR A 233 -8.24 1.76 12.87
C THR A 233 -7.47 2.75 13.76
N GLY A 234 -6.52 2.28 14.56
CA GLY A 234 -5.70 3.11 15.43
C GLY A 234 -5.00 2.30 16.53
N ARG A 235 -4.33 3.00 17.45
CA ARG A 235 -3.47 2.37 18.49
C ARG A 235 -4.19 1.44 19.46
N SER A 236 -5.50 1.63 19.64
CA SER A 236 -6.33 0.80 20.52
C SER A 236 -6.94 -0.42 19.82
N ASP A 237 -6.74 -0.54 18.51
CA ASP A 237 -7.26 -1.63 17.70
C ASP A 237 -6.24 -2.76 17.59
N THR A 238 -6.70 -3.96 17.21
CA THR A 238 -5.78 -5.05 16.91
C THR A 238 -4.90 -4.69 15.71
N PRO A 239 -3.63 -5.15 15.67
CA PRO A 239 -2.76 -4.94 14.51
C PRO A 239 -3.34 -5.63 13.27
N ALA A 240 -3.10 -5.05 12.10
CA ALA A 240 -3.56 -5.62 10.83
C ALA A 240 -2.94 -7.00 10.56
N GLY A 241 -3.78 -7.93 10.11
CA GLY A 241 -3.44 -9.29 9.68
C GLY A 241 -2.95 -9.30 8.21
N PRO A 242 -1.69 -9.70 7.95
CA PRO A 242 -1.10 -9.53 6.62
C PRO A 242 -1.76 -10.34 5.49
N ARG A 243 -2.36 -11.50 5.80
CA ARG A 243 -2.99 -12.36 4.78
C ARG A 243 -4.24 -11.72 4.20
N GLN A 244 -5.14 -11.22 5.05
CA GLN A 244 -6.39 -10.59 4.60
C GLN A 244 -6.18 -9.17 4.07
N ALA A 245 -5.11 -8.49 4.49
CA ALA A 245 -4.72 -7.19 3.92
C ALA A 245 -4.44 -7.27 2.40
N MET A 246 -4.06 -8.44 1.88
CA MET A 246 -3.90 -8.65 0.44
C MET A 246 -5.21 -8.40 -0.34
N VAL A 247 -6.36 -8.79 0.21
CA VAL A 247 -7.67 -8.57 -0.41
C VAL A 247 -8.00 -7.07 -0.47
N TRP A 248 -7.54 -6.29 0.51
CA TRP A 248 -7.66 -4.84 0.48
C TRP A 248 -6.84 -4.21 -0.66
N GLY A 249 -5.62 -4.70 -0.88
CA GLY A 249 -4.78 -4.28 -2.01
C GLY A 249 -5.43 -4.62 -3.35
N LEU A 250 -5.86 -5.88 -3.52
CA LEU A 250 -6.57 -6.33 -4.72
C LEU A 250 -7.84 -5.51 -4.97
N GLY A 251 -8.70 -5.36 -3.96
CA GLY A 251 -9.97 -4.68 -4.08
C GLY A 251 -9.86 -3.22 -4.50
N ARG A 252 -8.85 -2.47 -4.03
CA ARG A 252 -8.59 -1.10 -4.51
C ARG A 252 -8.22 -1.04 -5.99
N SER A 253 -7.51 -2.04 -6.50
CA SER A 253 -7.20 -2.15 -7.94
C SER A 253 -8.46 -2.54 -8.72
N THR A 254 -9.23 -3.51 -8.21
CA THR A 254 -10.50 -3.94 -8.80
C THR A 254 -11.53 -2.82 -8.88
N ALA A 255 -11.59 -1.93 -7.89
CA ALA A 255 -12.45 -0.75 -7.91
C ALA A 255 -12.15 0.19 -9.10
N LEU A 256 -10.88 0.25 -9.53
CA LEU A 256 -10.46 1.05 -10.69
C LEU A 256 -10.69 0.33 -12.02
N ASP A 257 -10.45 -0.98 -12.05
CA ASP A 257 -10.64 -1.80 -13.25
C ASP A 257 -12.14 -2.03 -13.57
N HIS A 258 -12.97 -2.15 -12.53
CA HIS A 258 -14.39 -2.56 -12.63
C HIS A 258 -15.33 -1.73 -11.73
N PRO A 259 -15.36 -0.38 -11.88
CA PRO A 259 -16.18 0.50 -11.05
C PRO A 259 -17.69 0.27 -11.22
N ASP A 260 -18.12 -0.36 -12.31
CA ASP A 260 -19.50 -0.70 -12.63
C ASP A 260 -20.13 -1.72 -11.68
N ARG A 261 -19.32 -2.57 -11.06
CA ARG A 261 -19.78 -3.70 -10.22
C ARG A 261 -19.05 -3.80 -8.88
N TRP A 262 -18.35 -2.75 -8.48
CA TRP A 262 -17.64 -2.70 -7.21
C TRP A 262 -18.47 -1.99 -6.14
N GLY A 263 -18.71 -2.67 -5.01
CA GLY A 263 -19.35 -2.10 -3.84
C GLY A 263 -18.34 -1.53 -2.86
N GLY A 264 -17.40 -2.35 -2.38
CA GLY A 264 -16.37 -1.90 -1.45
C GLY A 264 -15.69 -2.98 -0.62
N LEU A 265 -14.88 -2.51 0.34
CA LEU A 265 -14.17 -3.29 1.34
C LEU A 265 -14.72 -2.95 2.72
N VAL A 266 -14.97 -3.98 3.52
CA VAL A 266 -15.41 -3.84 4.91
C VAL A 266 -14.62 -4.76 5.83
N ASP A 267 -13.97 -4.20 6.84
CA ASP A 267 -13.32 -5.00 7.88
C ASP A 267 -14.27 -5.17 9.07
N LEU A 268 -14.70 -6.40 9.31
CA LEU A 268 -15.63 -6.80 10.36
C LEU A 268 -14.94 -6.87 11.73
N PRO A 269 -15.67 -6.63 12.84
CA PRO A 269 -15.16 -6.87 14.18
C PRO A 269 -14.97 -8.38 14.43
N ALA A 270 -14.22 -8.71 15.49
CA ALA A 270 -14.04 -10.09 15.94
C ALA A 270 -15.38 -10.81 16.20
N THR A 271 -16.35 -10.08 16.74
CA THR A 271 -17.71 -10.55 17.03
C THR A 271 -18.72 -9.65 16.33
N LEU A 272 -19.56 -10.24 15.48
CA LEU A 272 -20.65 -9.53 14.81
C LEU A 272 -21.89 -9.51 15.72
N ASP A 273 -21.93 -8.56 16.64
CA ASP A 273 -23.12 -8.31 17.45
C ASP A 273 -24.23 -7.60 16.64
N GLU A 274 -25.40 -7.46 17.23
CA GLU A 274 -26.57 -6.84 16.59
C GLU A 274 -26.32 -5.36 16.18
N ARG A 275 -25.44 -4.64 16.88
CA ARG A 275 -25.07 -3.26 16.49
C ARG A 275 -24.14 -3.26 15.28
N ALA A 276 -23.17 -4.17 15.26
CA ALA A 276 -22.27 -4.36 14.13
C ALA A 276 -23.02 -4.86 12.89
N ALA A 277 -24.00 -5.75 13.06
CA ALA A 277 -24.91 -6.20 12.01
C ALA A 277 -25.68 -5.04 11.37
N ARG A 278 -26.32 -4.17 12.18
CA ARG A 278 -26.99 -2.95 11.66
C ARG A 278 -26.04 -2.02 10.91
N ARG A 279 -24.81 -1.86 11.41
CA ARG A 279 -23.77 -1.04 10.74
C ARG A 279 -23.37 -1.62 9.39
N LEU A 280 -23.21 -2.95 9.32
CA LEU A 280 -22.93 -3.65 8.06
C LEU A 280 -24.07 -3.43 7.07
N VAL A 281 -25.31 -3.65 7.48
CA VAL A 281 -26.49 -3.41 6.64
C VAL A 281 -26.58 -1.96 6.17
N SER A 282 -26.40 -0.99 7.08
CA SER A 282 -26.41 0.43 6.74
C SER A 282 -25.31 0.82 5.76
N LEU A 283 -24.18 0.12 5.74
CA LEU A 283 -23.12 0.31 4.77
C LEU A 283 -23.53 -0.24 3.40
N LEU A 284 -23.98 -1.49 3.37
CA LEU A 284 -24.39 -2.18 2.14
C LEU A 284 -25.56 -1.49 1.43
N ALA A 285 -26.46 -0.87 2.20
CA ALA A 285 -27.63 -0.15 1.68
C ALA A 285 -27.34 1.25 1.09
N GLN A 286 -26.11 1.80 1.21
CA GLN A 286 -25.81 3.14 0.69
C GLN A 286 -25.87 3.21 -0.84
N GLY A 287 -25.71 2.08 -1.52
CA GLY A 287 -25.66 2.00 -2.98
C GLY A 287 -24.41 2.66 -3.58
N PRO A 288 -24.37 2.82 -4.90
CA PRO A 288 -23.22 3.38 -5.61
C PRO A 288 -22.89 4.82 -5.16
N GLY A 289 -21.60 5.12 -4.99
CA GLY A 289 -21.12 6.45 -4.60
C GLY A 289 -21.02 6.70 -3.09
N GLY A 290 -21.32 5.70 -2.27
CA GLY A 290 -21.02 5.69 -0.83
C GLY A 290 -19.54 5.44 -0.52
N GLU A 291 -19.23 5.23 0.76
CA GLU A 291 -17.86 4.92 1.22
C GLU A 291 -17.48 3.48 0.91
N ASP A 292 -16.38 3.26 0.18
CA ASP A 292 -15.98 1.93 -0.33
C ASP A 292 -14.85 1.25 0.46
N GLN A 293 -14.34 1.91 1.50
CA GLN A 293 -13.21 1.42 2.32
C GLN A 293 -13.49 1.68 3.79
N THR A 294 -14.08 0.69 4.45
CA THR A 294 -14.63 0.85 5.79
C THR A 294 -14.19 -0.22 6.79
N ALA A 295 -14.21 0.11 8.07
CA ALA A 295 -13.97 -0.82 9.16
C ALA A 295 -15.07 -0.67 10.20
N ILE A 296 -15.70 -1.78 10.58
CA ILE A 296 -16.71 -1.83 11.63
C ILE A 296 -16.02 -2.23 12.92
N ARG A 297 -16.20 -1.41 13.95
CA ARG A 297 -15.71 -1.65 15.31
C ARG A 297 -16.85 -1.44 16.30
N PRO A 298 -16.71 -1.86 17.58
CA PRO A 298 -17.75 -1.62 18.60
C PRO A 298 -18.14 -0.14 18.72
N SER A 299 -17.20 0.78 18.53
CA SER A 299 -17.41 2.23 18.59
C SER A 299 -18.15 2.83 17.38
N GLY A 300 -18.12 2.19 16.21
CA GLY A 300 -18.73 2.78 15.01
C GLY A 300 -18.21 2.20 13.70
N ILE A 301 -18.63 2.83 12.60
CA ILE A 301 -18.03 2.64 11.27
C ILE A 301 -16.90 3.65 11.13
N PHE A 302 -15.75 3.20 10.67
CA PHE A 302 -14.60 4.03 10.34
C PHE A 302 -14.36 3.97 8.85
N VAL A 303 -13.89 5.08 8.29
CA VAL A 303 -13.60 5.20 6.87
C VAL A 303 -12.15 5.56 6.64
N ARG A 304 -11.55 4.91 5.65
CA ARG A 304 -10.16 5.07 5.29
C ARG A 304 -9.91 6.42 4.59
N ARG A 305 -8.85 7.12 4.99
CA ARG A 305 -8.44 8.42 4.43
C ARG A 305 -6.93 8.50 4.29
N LEU A 306 -6.47 9.03 3.17
CA LEU A 306 -5.08 9.46 3.00
C LEU A 306 -4.93 10.88 3.56
N THR A 307 -4.03 11.08 4.52
CA THR A 307 -3.79 12.38 5.14
C THR A 307 -2.31 12.73 5.08
N ARG A 308 -1.99 14.02 5.05
CA ARG A 308 -0.59 14.47 5.13
C ARG A 308 0.01 14.04 6.48
N ALA A 309 1.21 13.46 6.43
CA ALA A 309 1.98 13.13 7.60
C ALA A 309 2.97 14.27 7.85
N LEU A 310 2.60 15.20 8.74
CA LEU A 310 3.52 16.24 9.17
C LEU A 310 4.73 15.60 9.84
N ALA A 311 5.94 16.05 9.48
CA ALA A 311 7.12 15.73 10.27
C ALA A 311 6.91 16.28 11.69
N PRO A 312 7.32 15.55 12.74
CA PRO A 312 7.28 16.10 14.09
C PRO A 312 8.02 17.45 14.11
N ASP A 313 7.39 18.46 14.71
CA ASP A 313 7.84 19.86 14.74
C ASP A 313 9.10 20.08 15.62
N THR A 314 9.74 18.99 16.03
CA THR A 314 10.95 19.03 16.83
C THR A 314 12.13 19.33 15.91
N ALA A 315 12.78 20.49 16.14
CA ALA A 315 13.96 20.96 15.43
C ALA A 315 15.12 19.94 15.37
N SER A 316 15.06 18.88 16.17
CA SER A 316 15.89 17.69 16.08
C SER A 316 15.01 16.45 16.26
N PRO A 317 15.14 15.39 15.44
CA PRO A 317 14.56 14.10 15.78
C PRO A 317 15.20 13.58 17.08
N ASP A 318 14.41 12.96 17.97
CA ASP A 318 14.92 12.38 19.23
C ASP A 318 16.07 11.37 19.02
N ARG A 319 16.18 10.82 17.80
CA ARG A 319 17.27 9.94 17.37
C ARG A 319 17.52 10.07 15.86
N THR A 320 18.77 10.31 15.49
CA THR A 320 19.23 10.10 14.10
C THR A 320 19.66 8.65 13.95
N TRP A 321 19.05 7.92 13.02
CA TRP A 321 19.47 6.55 12.72
C TRP A 321 20.78 6.55 11.92
N GLN A 322 21.70 5.67 12.28
CA GLN A 322 22.92 5.38 11.52
C GLN A 322 23.05 3.86 11.36
N PRO A 323 23.44 3.37 10.17
CA PRO A 323 23.73 1.95 9.98
C PRO A 323 24.95 1.55 10.82
N ARG A 324 24.93 0.34 11.37
CA ARG A 324 26.04 -0.24 12.14
C ARG A 324 26.13 -1.74 11.86
N GLY A 325 27.30 -2.35 11.93
CA GLY A 325 27.42 -3.79 11.70
C GLY A 325 26.95 -4.16 10.29
N THR A 326 26.17 -5.24 10.16
CA THR A 326 25.67 -5.72 8.86
C THR A 326 24.27 -5.20 8.56
N VAL A 327 24.07 -4.67 7.34
CA VAL A 327 22.75 -4.41 6.75
C VAL A 327 22.46 -5.39 5.62
N LEU A 328 21.40 -6.19 5.77
CA LEU A 328 20.92 -7.12 4.73
C LEU A 328 19.96 -6.39 3.78
N ILE A 329 20.28 -6.35 2.49
CA ILE A 329 19.44 -5.73 1.44
C ILE A 329 18.98 -6.81 0.46
N THR A 330 17.70 -7.16 0.54
CA THR A 330 17.10 -8.12 -0.41
C THR A 330 16.62 -7.41 -1.67
N GLY A 331 16.80 -8.03 -2.84
CA GLY A 331 16.73 -7.29 -4.09
C GLY A 331 17.87 -6.27 -4.20
N GLY A 332 18.99 -6.51 -3.50
CA GLY A 332 20.07 -5.53 -3.33
C GLY A 332 20.78 -5.12 -4.63
N THR A 333 20.76 -5.99 -5.64
CA THR A 333 21.29 -5.70 -6.98
C THR A 333 20.23 -5.12 -7.94
N GLY A 334 18.99 -4.96 -7.48
CA GLY A 334 17.92 -4.29 -8.22
C GLY A 334 18.07 -2.76 -8.16
N ALA A 335 17.30 -2.04 -8.99
CA ALA A 335 17.40 -0.59 -9.11
C ALA A 335 17.28 0.16 -7.76
N LEU A 336 16.26 -0.15 -6.96
CA LEU A 336 16.04 0.48 -5.65
C LEU A 336 17.07 0.00 -4.62
N GLY A 337 17.33 -1.31 -4.56
CA GLY A 337 18.31 -1.89 -3.63
C GLY A 337 19.71 -1.29 -3.83
N ALA A 338 20.14 -1.10 -5.07
CA ALA A 338 21.43 -0.52 -5.41
C ALA A 338 21.53 0.98 -5.04
N HIS A 339 20.44 1.74 -5.13
CA HIS A 339 20.42 3.11 -4.64
C HIS A 339 20.53 3.18 -3.11
N VAL A 340 19.81 2.28 -2.42
CA VAL A 340 19.87 2.19 -0.96
C VAL A 340 21.27 1.75 -0.49
N ALA A 341 21.87 0.76 -1.14
CA ALA A 341 23.20 0.28 -0.81
C ALA A 341 24.25 1.41 -0.88
N ARG A 342 24.28 2.16 -1.99
CA ARG A 342 25.13 3.35 -2.13
C ARG A 342 24.85 4.42 -1.08
N HIS A 343 23.57 4.63 -0.75
CA HIS A 343 23.20 5.59 0.28
C HIS A 343 23.73 5.17 1.64
N LEU A 344 23.57 3.90 2.02
CA LEU A 344 24.06 3.37 3.29
C LEU A 344 25.59 3.42 3.39
N ALA A 345 26.31 3.06 2.33
CA ALA A 345 27.76 3.15 2.29
C ALA A 345 28.25 4.59 2.55
N ARG A 346 27.66 5.58 1.88
CA ARG A 346 27.96 7.01 2.12
C ARG A 346 27.61 7.49 3.53
N ASN A 347 26.73 6.79 4.23
CA ASN A 347 26.30 7.13 5.59
C ASN A 347 26.94 6.20 6.64
N GLY A 348 28.07 5.56 6.31
CA GLY A 348 28.91 4.85 7.26
C GLY A 348 28.46 3.43 7.60
N ALA A 349 27.79 2.74 6.67
CA ALA A 349 27.55 1.31 6.85
C ALA A 349 28.88 0.54 6.77
N ASP A 350 29.17 -0.29 7.77
CA ASP A 350 30.42 -1.07 7.81
C ASP A 350 30.38 -2.23 6.82
N HIS A 351 29.27 -2.97 6.78
CA HIS A 351 29.11 -4.16 5.94
C HIS A 351 27.70 -4.25 5.33
N LEU A 352 27.62 -4.49 4.03
CA LEU A 352 26.38 -4.65 3.28
C LEU A 352 26.29 -6.05 2.66
N VAL A 353 25.21 -6.76 2.96
CA VAL A 353 24.90 -8.05 2.31
C VAL A 353 23.82 -7.81 1.26
N LEU A 354 24.19 -7.91 -0.01
CA LEU A 354 23.27 -7.72 -1.13
C LEU A 354 22.81 -9.07 -1.64
N THR A 355 21.52 -9.36 -1.51
CA THR A 355 20.97 -10.66 -1.90
C THR A 355 19.88 -10.58 -2.95
N GLY A 356 19.79 -11.64 -3.76
CA GLY A 356 18.73 -11.94 -4.71
C GLY A 356 19.04 -13.24 -5.45
N ARG A 357 18.08 -13.79 -6.20
CA ARG A 357 18.21 -15.12 -6.85
C ARG A 357 19.49 -15.33 -7.67
N ARG A 358 19.95 -14.29 -8.38
CA ARG A 358 21.18 -14.35 -9.20
C ARG A 358 22.46 -14.05 -8.42
N GLY A 359 22.35 -13.47 -7.22
CA GLY A 359 23.49 -13.09 -6.38
C GLY A 359 24.61 -12.37 -7.17
N PRO A 360 25.86 -12.86 -7.11
CA PRO A 360 27.01 -12.26 -7.81
C PRO A 360 26.94 -12.35 -9.33
N ASP A 361 26.08 -13.21 -9.88
CA ASP A 361 25.88 -13.36 -11.34
C ASP A 361 24.78 -12.41 -11.87
N ALA A 362 24.21 -11.54 -11.02
CA ALA A 362 23.30 -10.52 -11.50
C ALA A 362 24.06 -9.47 -12.35
N PRO A 363 23.47 -8.98 -13.46
CA PRO A 363 24.11 -7.95 -14.28
C PRO A 363 24.43 -6.70 -13.45
N GLY A 364 25.68 -6.24 -13.49
CA GLY A 364 26.12 -5.06 -12.75
C GLY A 364 26.45 -5.30 -11.27
N ALA A 365 26.35 -6.54 -10.76
CA ALA A 365 26.51 -6.81 -9.33
C ALA A 365 27.94 -6.61 -8.84
N ARG A 366 28.94 -7.05 -9.60
CA ARG A 366 30.35 -6.90 -9.24
C ARG A 366 30.81 -5.45 -9.33
N GLU A 367 30.32 -4.73 -10.34
CA GLU A 367 30.56 -3.29 -10.50
C GLU A 367 29.93 -2.50 -9.35
N LEU A 368 28.71 -2.86 -8.93
CA LEU A 368 28.06 -2.26 -7.77
C LEU A 368 28.83 -2.53 -6.47
N ALA A 369 29.33 -3.76 -6.27
CA ALA A 369 30.13 -4.10 -5.10
C ALA A 369 31.41 -3.28 -5.04
N ALA A 370 32.16 -3.19 -6.15
CA ALA A 370 33.37 -2.37 -6.23
C ALA A 370 33.09 -0.89 -5.94
N GLU A 371 32.00 -0.32 -6.47
CA GLU A 371 31.60 1.06 -6.17
C GLU A 371 31.31 1.28 -4.68
N ILE A 372 30.67 0.33 -4.02
CA ILE A 372 30.35 0.41 -2.60
C ILE A 372 31.60 0.26 -1.73
N GLU A 373 32.52 -0.63 -2.11
CA GLU A 373 33.83 -0.79 -1.45
C GLU A 373 34.67 0.48 -1.55
N GLU A 374 34.66 1.16 -2.71
CA GLU A 374 35.29 2.48 -2.87
C GLU A 374 34.67 3.56 -1.96
N LEU A 375 33.37 3.42 -1.62
CA LEU A 375 32.68 4.30 -0.68
C LEU A 375 32.98 3.94 0.80
N GLY A 376 33.72 2.86 1.05
CA GLY A 376 34.23 2.49 2.37
C GLY A 376 33.44 1.41 3.13
N ALA A 377 32.52 0.70 2.46
CA ALA A 377 31.74 -0.38 3.07
C ALA A 377 32.15 -1.75 2.50
N GLU A 378 32.30 -2.77 3.35
CA GLU A 378 32.49 -4.15 2.91
C GLU A 378 31.21 -4.68 2.23
N VAL A 379 31.34 -5.50 1.18
CA VAL A 379 30.18 -6.04 0.44
C VAL A 379 30.25 -7.55 0.31
N THR A 380 29.17 -8.21 0.72
CA THR A 380 28.93 -9.61 0.40
C THR A 380 27.79 -9.73 -0.60
N LEU A 381 28.05 -10.35 -1.75
CA LEU A 381 27.04 -10.71 -2.76
C LEU A 381 26.60 -12.16 -2.56
N THR A 382 25.33 -12.38 -2.22
CA THR A 382 24.82 -13.75 -1.95
C THR A 382 23.61 -14.08 -2.82
N ALA A 383 23.66 -15.24 -3.48
CA ALA A 383 22.50 -15.81 -4.14
C ALA A 383 21.57 -16.42 -3.09
N CYS A 384 20.31 -15.96 -3.04
CA CYS A 384 19.28 -16.51 -2.18
C CYS A 384 17.93 -16.32 -2.87
N ASP A 385 17.13 -17.39 -2.93
CA ASP A 385 15.71 -17.25 -3.18
C ASP A 385 14.98 -16.98 -1.86
N LEU A 386 14.30 -15.84 -1.76
CA LEU A 386 13.59 -15.47 -0.53
C LEU A 386 12.30 -16.28 -0.34
N THR A 387 11.80 -16.92 -1.39
CA THR A 387 10.63 -17.82 -1.28
C THR A 387 11.01 -19.19 -0.72
N ASP A 388 12.30 -19.49 -0.60
CA ASP A 388 12.79 -20.71 0.04
C ASP A 388 13.25 -20.39 1.46
N ARG A 389 12.46 -20.81 2.44
CA ARG A 389 12.71 -20.55 3.87
C ARG A 389 14.05 -21.11 4.33
N GLU A 390 14.49 -22.25 3.81
CA GLU A 390 15.74 -22.89 4.21
C GLU A 390 16.96 -22.14 3.63
N GLN A 391 16.84 -21.61 2.41
CA GLN A 391 17.86 -20.72 1.86
C GLN A 391 17.98 -19.42 2.66
N VAL A 392 16.87 -18.82 3.09
CA VAL A 392 16.90 -17.63 3.96
C VAL A 392 17.52 -17.97 5.31
N ALA A 393 17.19 -19.12 5.90
CA ALA A 393 17.79 -19.57 7.15
C ALA A 393 19.29 -19.87 7.02
N ALA A 394 19.75 -20.40 5.89
CA ALA A 394 21.17 -20.59 5.59
C ALA A 394 21.88 -19.23 5.45
N LEU A 395 21.35 -18.31 4.64
CA LEU A 395 21.86 -16.95 4.48
C LEU A 395 22.05 -16.26 5.83
N LEU A 396 21.06 -16.34 6.72
CA LEU A 396 21.12 -15.70 8.04
C LEU A 396 22.12 -16.36 9.00
N ARG A 397 22.38 -17.67 8.87
CA ARG A 397 23.38 -18.37 9.66
C ARG A 397 24.81 -18.08 9.22
N ASP A 398 25.00 -17.83 7.92
CA ASP A 398 26.32 -17.59 7.32
C ASP A 398 26.80 -16.13 7.48
N LEU A 399 25.98 -15.26 8.09
CA LEU A 399 26.38 -13.89 8.38
C LEU A 399 27.52 -13.83 9.41
N PRO A 400 28.49 -12.92 9.25
CA PRO A 400 29.67 -12.82 10.12
C PRO A 400 29.32 -12.16 11.47
N GLU A 401 28.52 -12.83 12.30
CA GLU A 401 28.00 -12.31 13.58
C GLU A 401 29.08 -11.87 14.58
N ASP A 402 30.22 -12.57 14.58
CA ASP A 402 31.33 -12.31 15.53
C ASP A 402 32.04 -10.97 15.28
N HIS A 403 31.92 -10.42 14.07
CA HIS A 403 32.62 -9.19 13.66
C HIS A 403 31.66 -8.10 13.16
N HIS A 404 30.58 -8.48 12.49
CA HIS A 404 29.55 -7.59 11.95
C HIS A 404 28.14 -8.18 12.20
N PRO A 405 27.56 -8.03 13.40
CA PRO A 405 26.23 -8.56 13.69
C PRO A 405 25.17 -7.93 12.77
N LEU A 406 24.16 -8.71 12.37
CA LEU A 406 23.02 -8.17 11.60
C LEU A 406 22.20 -7.22 12.47
N THR A 407 22.17 -5.94 12.10
CA THR A 407 21.42 -4.89 12.82
C THR A 407 20.24 -4.34 12.02
N ALA A 408 20.25 -4.47 10.70
CA ALA A 408 19.19 -3.93 9.86
C ALA A 408 18.88 -4.79 8.64
N VAL A 409 17.60 -4.79 8.27
CA VAL A 409 17.09 -5.43 7.04
C VAL A 409 16.39 -4.40 6.19
N ILE A 410 16.68 -4.42 4.89
CA ILE A 410 15.97 -3.66 3.86
C ILE A 410 15.42 -4.63 2.82
N HIS A 411 14.12 -4.81 2.85
CA HIS A 411 13.41 -5.66 1.92
C HIS A 411 12.97 -4.86 0.69
N ALA A 412 13.84 -4.80 -0.33
CA ALA A 412 13.59 -4.16 -1.61
C ALA A 412 13.32 -5.15 -2.75
N ALA A 413 12.98 -6.41 -2.43
CA ALA A 413 12.68 -7.42 -3.43
C ALA A 413 11.30 -7.18 -4.09
N GLY A 414 11.16 -7.71 -5.30
CA GLY A 414 9.95 -7.60 -6.12
C GLY A 414 10.03 -6.54 -7.20
N LEU A 415 9.29 -6.78 -8.28
CA LEU A 415 9.14 -5.86 -9.41
C LEU A 415 7.66 -5.52 -9.60
N PRO A 416 7.34 -4.33 -10.13
CA PRO A 416 5.98 -4.01 -10.51
C PRO A 416 5.54 -4.94 -11.65
N GLN A 417 4.32 -5.44 -11.53
CA GLN A 417 3.64 -6.19 -12.58
C GLN A 417 2.36 -5.44 -12.98
N PHE A 418 2.09 -5.42 -14.28
CA PHE A 418 0.91 -4.84 -14.89
C PHE A 418 0.14 -5.96 -15.61
N THR A 419 -0.75 -6.60 -14.88
CA THR A 419 -1.63 -7.65 -15.39
C THR A 419 -3.06 -7.30 -14.97
N PRO A 420 -3.96 -7.04 -15.94
CA PRO A 420 -5.37 -6.80 -15.67
C PRO A 420 -5.98 -7.91 -14.81
N THR A 421 -6.91 -7.55 -13.93
CA THR A 421 -7.61 -8.52 -13.08
C THR A 421 -8.28 -9.62 -13.93
N ASP A 422 -8.79 -9.29 -15.11
CA ASP A 422 -9.44 -10.22 -16.03
C ASP A 422 -8.52 -11.28 -16.66
N THR A 423 -7.20 -11.09 -16.66
CA THR A 423 -6.26 -12.07 -17.24
C THR A 423 -5.32 -12.67 -16.21
N LEU A 424 -5.47 -12.26 -14.94
CA LEU A 424 -4.62 -12.70 -13.85
C LEU A 424 -4.87 -14.18 -13.52
N THR A 425 -3.85 -15.02 -13.67
CA THR A 425 -3.93 -16.43 -13.29
C THR A 425 -3.52 -16.64 -11.82
N PRO A 426 -3.89 -17.76 -11.19
CA PRO A 426 -3.39 -18.12 -9.87
C PRO A 426 -1.86 -18.19 -9.79
N ALA A 427 -1.21 -18.66 -10.87
CA ALA A 427 0.24 -18.73 -10.95
C ALA A 427 0.90 -17.34 -11.01
N ASP A 428 0.33 -16.40 -11.78
CA ASP A 428 0.80 -15.01 -11.81
C ASP A 428 0.66 -14.34 -10.44
N LEU A 429 -0.50 -14.54 -9.81
CA LEU A 429 -0.79 -14.00 -8.49
C LEU A 429 0.18 -14.56 -7.44
N ALA A 430 0.41 -15.87 -7.44
CA ALA A 430 1.38 -16.53 -6.55
C ALA A 430 2.79 -16.00 -6.77
N ALA A 431 3.23 -15.85 -8.03
CA ALA A 431 4.58 -15.35 -8.34
C ALA A 431 4.82 -13.92 -7.83
N VAL A 432 3.84 -13.01 -7.98
CA VAL A 432 3.95 -11.62 -7.50
C VAL A 432 3.95 -11.56 -5.98
N VAL A 433 3.03 -12.29 -5.34
CA VAL A 433 2.92 -12.36 -3.89
C VAL A 433 4.20 -12.94 -3.30
N ALA A 434 4.71 -14.05 -3.85
CA ALA A 434 5.91 -14.71 -3.36
C ALA A 434 7.15 -13.80 -3.41
N ALA A 435 7.30 -13.01 -4.49
CA ALA A 435 8.44 -12.12 -4.68
C ALA A 435 8.57 -11.00 -3.62
N LYS A 436 7.47 -10.65 -2.92
CA LYS A 436 7.42 -9.58 -1.90
C LYS A 436 6.96 -10.08 -0.54
N ALA A 437 5.77 -10.66 -0.47
CA ALA A 437 5.12 -11.03 0.78
C ALA A 437 5.82 -12.23 1.45
N THR A 438 6.04 -13.32 0.71
CA THR A 438 6.63 -14.54 1.28
C THR A 438 8.05 -14.30 1.81
N GLY A 439 8.88 -13.60 1.04
CA GLY A 439 10.22 -13.23 1.49
C GLY A 439 10.23 -12.37 2.75
N ALA A 440 9.35 -11.36 2.83
CA ALA A 440 9.22 -10.53 4.02
C ALA A 440 8.72 -11.33 5.24
N HIS A 441 7.80 -12.29 5.02
CA HIS A 441 7.31 -13.18 6.07
C HIS A 441 8.39 -14.11 6.61
N HIS A 442 9.19 -14.75 5.75
CA HIS A 442 10.33 -15.57 6.18
C HIS A 442 11.35 -14.77 7.00
N LEU A 443 11.69 -13.56 6.54
CA LEU A 443 12.57 -12.65 7.29
C LEU A 443 11.97 -12.28 8.65
N ASP A 444 10.67 -12.00 8.71
CA ASP A 444 9.99 -11.68 9.96
C ASP A 444 10.07 -12.82 10.99
N GLU A 445 9.74 -14.04 10.56
CA GLU A 445 9.75 -15.24 11.40
C GLU A 445 11.15 -15.58 11.89
N LEU A 446 12.13 -15.66 10.98
CA LEU A 446 13.50 -16.07 11.29
C LEU A 446 14.24 -15.02 12.12
N LEU A 447 13.81 -13.75 12.08
CA LEU A 447 14.38 -12.64 12.83
C LEU A 447 13.48 -12.15 13.97
N ALA A 448 12.50 -12.95 14.41
CA ALA A 448 11.58 -12.57 15.49
C ALA A 448 12.29 -12.42 16.86
N GLY A 449 13.36 -13.18 17.10
CA GLY A 449 14.15 -13.14 18.33
C GLY A 449 15.36 -12.20 18.28
N ARG A 450 15.57 -11.48 17.18
CA ARG A 450 16.74 -10.62 16.99
C ARG A 450 16.37 -9.15 17.20
N ASP A 451 17.17 -8.45 17.99
CA ASP A 451 17.07 -7.00 18.14
C ASP A 451 17.65 -6.32 16.89
N LEU A 452 16.80 -5.65 16.12
CA LEU A 452 17.18 -4.94 14.90
C LEU A 452 16.94 -3.44 15.10
N ASP A 453 17.92 -2.63 14.71
CA ASP A 453 17.78 -1.18 14.64
C ASP A 453 16.75 -0.76 13.57
N ALA A 454 16.63 -1.53 12.48
CA ALA A 454 15.70 -1.27 11.41
C ALA A 454 15.25 -2.54 10.66
N PHE A 455 13.97 -2.59 10.29
CA PHE A 455 13.40 -3.60 9.39
C PHE A 455 12.50 -2.87 8.40
N VAL A 456 13.04 -2.52 7.24
CA VAL A 456 12.38 -1.63 6.28
C VAL A 456 11.83 -2.42 5.10
N LEU A 457 10.52 -2.30 4.88
CA LEU A 457 9.80 -2.94 3.77
C LEU A 457 9.53 -1.91 2.67
N PHE A 458 9.94 -2.20 1.44
CA PHE A 458 9.64 -1.36 0.28
C PHE A 458 8.28 -1.75 -0.30
N SER A 459 7.26 -1.04 0.19
CA SER A 459 5.89 -1.07 -0.29
C SER A 459 5.71 -0.09 -1.46
N SER A 460 4.47 0.12 -1.89
CA SER A 460 4.13 1.03 -3.00
C SER A 460 2.79 1.73 -2.78
N VAL A 461 2.66 2.95 -3.32
CA VAL A 461 1.39 3.68 -3.38
C VAL A 461 0.27 2.90 -4.07
N ALA A 462 0.61 1.92 -4.91
CA ALA A 462 -0.33 0.98 -5.50
C ALA A 462 -1.15 0.25 -4.40
N ALA A 463 -0.53 -0.15 -3.28
CA ALA A 463 -1.27 -0.66 -2.13
C ALA A 463 -1.99 0.42 -1.34
N ALA A 464 -1.51 1.66 -1.34
CA ALA A 464 -2.10 2.74 -0.56
C ALA A 464 -3.45 3.21 -1.13
N TRP A 465 -3.59 3.39 -2.44
CA TRP A 465 -4.84 3.88 -3.05
C TRP A 465 -5.33 3.06 -4.26
N GLY A 466 -4.58 2.03 -4.68
CA GLY A 466 -4.89 1.24 -5.86
C GLY A 466 -4.15 1.71 -7.11
N SER A 467 -3.99 0.81 -8.07
CA SER A 467 -3.51 1.13 -9.41
C SER A 467 -4.15 0.17 -10.39
N GLY A 468 -4.66 0.68 -11.52
CA GLY A 468 -5.34 -0.15 -12.52
C GLY A 468 -4.41 -1.21 -13.09
N SER A 469 -4.93 -2.41 -13.34
CA SER A 469 -4.15 -3.55 -13.83
C SER A 469 -2.96 -3.96 -12.95
N GLN A 470 -3.02 -3.67 -11.64
CA GLN A 470 -1.95 -4.01 -10.69
C GLN A 470 -2.47 -4.78 -9.47
N ALA A 471 -3.57 -5.54 -9.59
CA ALA A 471 -4.23 -6.20 -8.47
C ALA A 471 -3.28 -7.06 -7.61
N ALA A 472 -2.48 -7.93 -8.24
CA ALA A 472 -1.50 -8.77 -7.54
C ALA A 472 -0.41 -7.94 -6.85
N TYR A 473 0.07 -6.87 -7.49
CA TYR A 473 1.10 -5.99 -6.93
C TYR A 473 0.55 -5.17 -5.76
N CYS A 474 -0.69 -4.67 -5.86
CA CYS A 474 -1.38 -3.99 -4.78
C CYS A 474 -1.58 -4.93 -3.58
N ALA A 475 -1.98 -6.18 -3.83
CA ALA A 475 -2.13 -7.21 -2.80
C ALA A 475 -0.82 -7.49 -2.06
N ALA A 476 0.27 -7.72 -2.79
CA ALA A 476 1.57 -8.02 -2.21
C ALA A 476 2.12 -6.86 -1.36
N ASN A 477 1.94 -5.60 -1.79
CA ASN A 477 2.39 -4.44 -1.02
C ASN A 477 1.49 -4.16 0.20
N ALA A 478 0.18 -4.43 0.12
CA ALA A 478 -0.72 -4.30 1.26
C ALA A 478 -0.40 -5.31 2.38
N HIS A 479 0.12 -6.49 2.01
CA HIS A 479 0.69 -7.44 2.98
C HIS A 479 1.88 -6.84 3.75
N LEU A 480 2.81 -6.16 3.05
CA LEU A 480 3.97 -5.54 3.70
C LEU A 480 3.56 -4.47 4.72
N ASP A 481 2.56 -3.66 4.37
CA ASP A 481 2.05 -2.62 5.26
C ASP A 481 1.49 -3.24 6.56
N ALA A 482 0.67 -4.27 6.44
CA ALA A 482 0.11 -4.98 7.57
C ALA A 482 1.17 -5.76 8.37
N LEU A 483 2.16 -6.37 7.71
CA LEU A 483 3.26 -7.07 8.37
C LEU A 483 4.07 -6.11 9.25
N ALA A 484 4.32 -4.88 8.77
CA ALA A 484 4.98 -3.86 9.58
C ALA A 484 4.16 -3.50 10.83
N GLU A 485 2.85 -3.30 10.71
CA GLU A 485 1.98 -3.06 11.87
C GLU A 485 2.02 -4.23 12.88
N GLN A 486 1.90 -5.46 12.39
CA GLN A 486 1.94 -6.67 13.22
C GLN A 486 3.29 -6.86 13.91
N ARG A 487 4.40 -6.60 13.21
CA ARG A 487 5.76 -6.67 13.78
C ARG A 487 5.95 -5.59 14.86
N ARG A 488 5.48 -4.36 14.63
CA ARG A 488 5.51 -3.29 15.65
C ARG A 488 4.70 -3.63 16.89
N ALA A 489 3.56 -4.29 16.74
CA ALA A 489 2.73 -4.69 17.87
C ALA A 489 3.37 -5.77 18.77
N ARG A 490 4.29 -6.58 18.21
CA ARG A 490 5.14 -7.50 18.98
C ARG A 490 6.36 -6.81 19.62
N GLY A 491 6.46 -5.47 19.52
CA GLY A 491 7.59 -4.69 20.06
C GLY A 491 8.84 -4.71 19.18
N LEU A 492 8.78 -5.27 17.98
CA LEU A 492 9.91 -5.41 17.06
C LEU A 492 10.00 -4.20 16.11
N ALA A 493 11.20 -3.86 15.64
CA ALA A 493 11.38 -2.82 14.64
C ALA A 493 10.71 -3.21 13.32
N ALA A 494 9.97 -2.27 12.70
CA ALA A 494 9.42 -2.39 11.36
C ALA A 494 9.00 -1.04 10.79
N THR A 495 9.26 -0.80 9.51
CA THR A 495 8.80 0.37 8.76
C THR A 495 8.42 -0.07 7.36
N SER A 496 7.14 0.04 6.99
CA SER A 496 6.72 -0.07 5.58
C SER A 496 6.68 1.31 4.95
N VAL A 497 7.37 1.49 3.82
CA VAL A 497 7.35 2.75 3.06
C VAL A 497 6.69 2.50 1.72
N ALA A 498 5.51 3.09 1.52
CA ALA A 498 4.77 3.03 0.27
C ALA A 498 5.30 4.07 -0.72
N TRP A 499 6.26 3.68 -1.56
CA TRP A 499 6.89 4.57 -2.54
C TRP A 499 5.98 4.86 -3.74
N GLY A 500 6.12 6.08 -4.27
CA GLY A 500 5.39 6.61 -5.43
C GLY A 500 5.90 6.14 -6.78
#